data_AF-A0A2V8U4K4-F1
#
_entry.id   AF-A0A2V8U4K4-F1
#
_cell.length_a   1.000
_cell.length_b   1.000
_cell.length_c   1.000
_cell.angle_alpha   90.00
_cell.angle_beta   90.00
_cell.angle_gamma   90.00
#
_symmetry.space_group_name_H-M   'P 1'
#
loop_
_entity.id
_entity.type
_entity.pdbx_description
1 polymer ?
#
loop_
_entity_poly.entity_id
_entity_poly.type
_entity_poly.pdbx_seq_one_letter_code
_entity_poly.pdbx_strand_id
1 'polypeptide(L)'
;MVKRIREGVVVDDETLMVHLIEKAGPGQHFLGFKETLHGLRTGAVFFPKFSYRSTYDKFFEEGHDEIQTARAEVDRLLALPDPDPLPPDVDRELKRILAAADKACAESAA
;
A
#
# COMPACT_ATOMS: atom_id res chain seq x y z
N MET A 1 -3.15 3.31 5.27
CA MET A 1 -3.81 3.74 6.51
C MET A 1 -5.27 4.14 6.29
N VAL A 2 -5.58 5.19 5.53
CA VAL A 2 -6.98 5.65 5.36
C VAL A 2 -7.94 4.55 4.86
N LYS A 3 -7.54 3.76 3.85
CA LYS A 3 -8.34 2.62 3.36
C LYS A 3 -8.65 1.61 4.48
N ARG A 4 -7.64 1.20 5.25
CA ARG A 4 -7.78 0.30 6.42
C ARG A 4 -8.74 0.87 7.47
N ILE A 5 -8.62 2.15 7.79
CA ILE A 5 -9.50 2.81 8.78
C ILE A 5 -10.96 2.78 8.30
N ARG A 6 -11.18 3.01 7.00
CA ARG A 6 -12.52 3.00 6.39
C ARG A 6 -13.18 1.63 6.36
N GLU A 7 -12.44 0.53 6.47
CA GLU A 7 -13.01 -0.83 6.58
C GLU A 7 -13.77 -1.03 7.89
N GLY A 8 -13.50 -0.20 8.92
CA GLY A 8 -14.15 -0.31 10.21
C GLY A 8 -13.66 -1.49 11.04
N VAL A 9 -14.47 -1.85 12.05
CA VAL A 9 -14.21 -2.96 12.97
C VAL A 9 -15.33 -3.98 12.79
N VAL A 10 -14.96 -5.18 12.39
CA VAL A 10 -15.87 -6.33 12.36
C VAL A 10 -15.99 -6.87 13.78
N VAL A 11 -17.22 -7.15 14.22
CA VAL A 11 -17.52 -7.63 15.57
C VAL A 11 -18.34 -8.92 15.43
N ASP A 12 -17.65 -10.04 15.54
CA ASP A 12 -18.21 -11.39 15.53
C ASP A 12 -17.38 -12.32 16.43
N ASP A 13 -17.82 -13.55 16.63
CA ASP A 13 -17.15 -14.50 17.53
C ASP A 13 -15.70 -14.79 17.13
N GLU A 14 -15.40 -14.81 15.82
CA GLU A 14 -14.06 -15.08 15.29
C GLU A 14 -13.11 -13.90 15.55
N THR A 15 -13.59 -12.66 15.42
CA THR A 15 -12.81 -11.43 15.59
C THR A 15 -12.72 -10.99 17.04
N LEU A 16 -13.68 -11.36 17.89
CA LEU A 16 -13.64 -11.11 19.34
C LEU A 16 -12.64 -12.01 20.07
N MET A 17 -12.45 -13.25 19.59
CA MET A 17 -11.45 -14.21 20.12
C MET A 17 -11.51 -14.39 21.65
N VAL A 18 -12.71 -14.39 22.23
CA VAL A 18 -12.91 -14.47 23.69
C VAL A 18 -12.26 -15.73 24.27
N HIS A 19 -12.28 -16.84 23.54
CA HIS A 19 -11.64 -18.10 23.93
C HIS A 19 -10.12 -17.97 24.05
N LEU A 20 -9.47 -17.12 23.25
CA LEU A 20 -8.03 -16.84 23.41
C LEU A 20 -7.77 -16.09 24.70
N ILE A 21 -8.60 -15.09 25.03
CA ILE A 21 -8.43 -14.29 26.24
C ILE A 21 -8.48 -15.19 27.48
N GLU A 22 -9.47 -16.08 27.53
CA GLU A 22 -9.58 -17.09 28.59
C GLU A 22 -8.39 -18.04 28.61
N LYS A 23 -8.00 -18.58 27.45
CA LYS A 23 -6.90 -19.55 27.33
C LYS A 23 -5.53 -18.98 27.67
N ALA A 24 -5.26 -17.71 27.32
CA ALA A 24 -4.01 -17.05 27.65
C ALA A 24 -3.94 -16.74 29.14
N GLY A 25 -5.03 -16.21 29.71
CA GLY A 25 -5.09 -15.83 31.11
C GLY A 25 -4.28 -14.56 31.46
N PRO A 26 -4.37 -14.10 32.72
CA PRO A 26 -3.78 -12.83 33.14
C PRO A 26 -2.24 -12.83 33.07
N GLY A 27 -1.67 -11.69 32.65
CA GLY A 27 -0.22 -11.48 32.61
C GLY A 27 0.51 -12.22 31.48
N GLN A 28 -0.21 -12.91 30.60
CA GLN A 28 0.34 -13.59 29.43
C GLN A 28 0.25 -12.74 28.16
N HIS A 29 0.84 -13.26 27.06
CA HIS A 29 0.84 -12.62 25.74
C HIS A 29 0.21 -13.52 24.66
N PHE A 30 -0.17 -12.93 23.54
CA PHE A 30 -0.86 -13.65 22.45
C PHE A 30 0.04 -14.05 21.27
N LEU A 31 1.33 -13.69 21.29
CA LEU A 31 2.23 -13.89 20.14
C LEU A 31 2.41 -15.35 19.70
N GLY A 32 2.22 -16.32 20.61
CA GLY A 32 2.39 -17.75 20.32
C GLY A 32 1.13 -18.45 19.77
N PHE A 33 0.00 -17.76 19.64
CA PHE A 33 -1.26 -18.36 19.22
C PHE A 33 -1.38 -18.47 17.70
N LYS A 34 -2.02 -19.55 17.22
CA LYS A 34 -2.21 -19.79 15.78
C LYS A 34 -3.12 -18.74 15.16
N GLU A 35 -4.09 -18.28 15.92
CA GLU A 35 -5.06 -17.26 15.55
C GLU A 35 -4.37 -15.91 15.35
N THR A 36 -3.39 -15.56 16.18
CA THR A 36 -2.56 -14.37 15.98
C THR A 36 -1.76 -14.46 14.69
N LEU A 37 -1.12 -15.61 14.41
CA LEU A 37 -0.42 -15.82 13.14
C LEU A 37 -1.38 -15.75 11.94
N HIS A 38 -2.57 -16.34 12.07
CA HIS A 38 -3.60 -16.28 11.03
C HIS A 38 -4.02 -14.83 10.74
N GLY A 39 -4.35 -14.05 11.77
CA GLY A 39 -4.73 -12.64 11.63
C GLY A 39 -3.62 -11.78 11.01
N LEU A 40 -2.36 -12.03 11.37
CA LEU A 40 -1.22 -11.35 10.74
C LEU A 40 -1.13 -11.67 9.24
N ARG A 41 -1.37 -12.92 8.85
CA ARG A 41 -1.33 -13.35 7.44
C ARG A 41 -2.53 -12.86 6.63
N THR A 42 -3.71 -12.73 7.25
CA THR A 42 -4.94 -12.27 6.58
C THR A 42 -5.10 -10.74 6.59
N GLY A 43 -4.14 -10.00 7.16
CA GLY A 43 -4.12 -8.54 7.09
C GLY A 43 -4.93 -7.85 8.19
N ALA A 44 -5.22 -8.52 9.31
CA ALA A 44 -5.84 -7.89 10.48
C ALA A 44 -5.01 -6.68 10.97
N VAL A 45 -3.68 -6.76 10.84
CA VAL A 45 -2.74 -5.67 11.12
C VAL A 45 -2.28 -5.01 9.83
N PHE A 46 -2.38 -3.67 9.77
CA PHE A 46 -1.85 -2.89 8.66
C PHE A 46 -0.35 -2.61 8.85
N PHE A 47 0.46 -3.10 7.92
CA PHE A 47 1.89 -2.79 7.83
C PHE A 47 2.12 -1.63 6.85
N PRO A 48 2.65 -0.48 7.31
CA PRO A 48 3.00 0.63 6.43
C PRO A 48 4.19 0.24 5.56
N LYS A 49 4.23 0.77 4.34
CA LYS A 49 5.34 0.51 3.40
C LYS A 49 6.60 1.32 3.72
N PHE A 50 6.43 2.55 4.22
CA PHE A 50 7.54 3.51 4.37
C PHE A 50 7.80 3.93 5.81
N SER A 51 6.83 3.74 6.72
CA SER A 51 7.03 4.15 8.10
C SER A 51 8.03 3.23 8.79
N TYR A 52 9.08 3.81 9.35
CA TYR A 52 10.11 3.04 10.04
C TYR A 52 9.69 2.75 11.48
N ARG A 53 9.70 1.47 11.87
CA ARG A 53 9.21 1.01 13.18
C ARG A 53 10.20 0.07 13.89
N SER A 54 11.49 0.30 13.69
CA SER A 54 12.52 -0.41 14.45
C SER A 54 12.84 0.30 15.77
N THR A 55 13.73 -0.31 16.55
CA THR A 55 14.28 0.30 17.76
C THR A 55 15.07 1.57 17.44
N TYR A 56 15.21 2.44 18.44
CA TYR A 56 15.96 3.68 18.30
C TYR A 56 17.41 3.44 17.84
N ASP A 57 18.09 2.47 18.42
CA ASP A 57 19.49 2.14 18.08
C ASP A 57 19.60 1.76 16.60
N LYS A 58 18.68 0.92 16.09
CA LYS A 58 18.65 0.56 14.66
C LYS A 58 18.34 1.75 13.76
N PHE A 59 17.40 2.60 14.17
CA PHE A 59 17.10 3.82 13.42
C PHE A 59 18.35 4.71 13.28
N PHE A 60 19.10 4.85 14.38
CA PHE A 60 20.31 5.67 14.41
C PHE A 60 21.46 5.06 13.59
N GLU A 61 21.66 3.74 13.67
CA GLU A 61 22.66 3.01 12.89
C GLU A 61 22.36 3.02 11.39
N GLU A 62 21.10 2.79 11.00
CA GLU A 62 20.69 2.69 9.59
C GLU A 62 20.46 4.07 8.96
N GLY A 63 20.25 5.12 9.76
CA GLY A 63 20.04 6.49 9.28
C GLY A 63 18.81 6.63 8.39
N HIS A 64 17.70 5.97 8.76
CA HIS A 64 16.53 5.84 7.88
C HIS A 64 15.88 7.19 7.55
N ASP A 65 15.76 7.50 6.25
CA ASP A 65 15.01 8.64 5.72
C ASP A 65 13.80 8.16 4.91
N GLU A 66 12.60 8.32 5.47
CA GLU A 66 11.36 7.87 4.85
C GLU A 66 11.09 8.54 3.49
N ILE A 67 11.54 9.78 3.29
CA ILE A 67 11.35 10.52 2.03
C ILE A 67 12.26 9.96 0.96
N GLN A 68 13.52 9.68 1.30
CA GLN A 68 14.46 9.06 0.37
C GLN A 68 14.00 7.66 -0.04
N THR A 69 13.54 6.83 0.90
CA THR A 69 12.99 5.51 0.60
C THR A 69 11.77 5.61 -0.32
N ALA A 70 10.88 6.57 -0.07
CA ALA A 70 9.72 6.80 -0.94
C ALA A 70 10.11 7.21 -2.36
N ARG A 71 11.10 8.10 -2.51
CA ARG A 71 11.63 8.49 -3.84
C ARG A 71 12.23 7.32 -4.58
N ALA A 72 13.05 6.51 -3.91
CA ALA A 72 13.64 5.32 -4.51
C ALA A 72 12.58 4.31 -5.00
N GLU A 73 11.48 4.14 -4.25
CA GLU A 73 10.37 3.28 -4.71
C GLU A 73 9.62 3.88 -5.91
N VAL A 74 9.46 5.20 -5.98
CA VAL A 74 8.89 5.88 -7.17
C VAL A 74 9.76 5.61 -8.40
N ASP A 75 11.08 5.80 -8.28
CA ASP A 75 12.02 5.56 -9.38
C ASP A 75 11.97 4.09 -9.84
N ARG A 76 11.91 3.15 -8.88
CA ARG A 76 11.74 1.73 -9.18
C ARG A 76 10.44 1.46 -9.94
N LEU A 77 9.32 2.02 -9.50
CA LEU A 77 8.01 1.81 -10.12
C LEU A 77 7.95 2.40 -11.53
N LEU A 78 8.55 3.58 -11.76
CA LEU A 78 8.62 4.22 -13.08
C LEU A 78 9.52 3.46 -14.07
N ALA A 79 10.52 2.72 -13.56
CA ALA A 79 11.37 1.87 -14.38
C ALA A 79 10.71 0.54 -14.78
N LEU A 80 9.61 0.15 -14.13
CA LEU A 80 8.88 -1.07 -14.48
C LEU A 80 8.08 -0.86 -15.78
N PRO A 81 7.90 -1.91 -16.61
CA PRO A 81 6.97 -1.87 -17.72
C PRO A 81 5.56 -1.50 -17.26
N ASP A 82 4.82 -0.80 -18.12
CA ASP A 82 3.42 -0.48 -17.88
C ASP A 82 2.63 -1.78 -17.63
N PRO A 83 1.96 -1.93 -16.47
CA PRO A 83 1.23 -3.15 -16.14
C PRO A 83 -0.01 -3.37 -17.01
N ASP A 84 -0.58 -2.31 -17.60
CA ASP A 84 -1.80 -2.39 -18.40
C ASP A 84 -1.70 -1.46 -19.62
N PRO A 85 -0.82 -1.79 -20.60
CA PRO A 85 -0.58 -0.93 -21.74
C PRO A 85 -1.82 -0.91 -22.65
N LEU A 86 -2.14 0.26 -23.19
CA LEU A 86 -3.21 0.40 -24.16
C LEU A 86 -2.97 -0.51 -25.39
N PRO A 87 -4.03 -1.11 -25.96
CA PRO A 87 -3.94 -1.79 -27.23
C PRO A 87 -3.32 -0.88 -28.32
N PRO A 88 -2.40 -1.39 -29.17
CA PRO A 88 -1.65 -0.55 -30.11
C PRO A 88 -2.50 0.22 -31.13
N ASP A 89 -3.70 -0.27 -31.43
CA ASP A 89 -4.69 0.38 -32.29
C ASP A 89 -5.36 1.56 -31.59
N VAL A 90 -5.75 1.39 -30.33
CA VAL A 90 -6.33 2.44 -29.49
C VAL A 90 -5.33 3.57 -29.24
N ASP A 91 -4.09 3.22 -28.87
CA ASP A 91 -3.02 4.21 -28.65
C ASP A 91 -2.74 5.03 -29.91
N ARG A 92 -2.72 4.39 -31.09
CA ARG A 92 -2.51 5.08 -32.36
C ARG A 92 -3.64 6.05 -32.68
N GLU A 93 -4.89 5.65 -32.45
CA GLU A 93 -6.04 6.49 -32.72
C GLU A 93 -6.08 7.70 -31.77
N LEU A 94 -5.76 7.50 -30.49
CA LEU A 94 -5.63 8.60 -29.52
C LEU A 94 -4.57 9.61 -29.95
N LYS A 95 -3.39 9.13 -30.39
CA LYS A 95 -2.32 10.00 -30.91
C LYS A 95 -2.75 10.81 -32.13
N ARG A 96 -3.54 10.21 -33.03
CA ARG A 96 -4.11 10.90 -34.20
C ARG A 96 -5.06 12.02 -33.79
N ILE A 97 -5.95 11.74 -32.83
CA ILE A 97 -6.91 12.71 -32.31
C ILE A 97 -6.20 13.88 -31.62
N LEU A 98 -5.21 13.59 -30.77
CA LEU A 98 -4.41 14.61 -30.08
C LEU A 98 -3.71 15.55 -31.07
N ALA A 99 -3.04 14.99 -32.09
CA ALA A 99 -2.35 15.80 -33.10
C ALA A 99 -3.32 16.71 -33.89
N ALA A 100 -4.53 16.23 -34.18
CA ALA A 100 -5.56 17.03 -34.84
C ALA A 100 -6.07 18.17 -33.93
N ALA A 101 -6.26 17.89 -32.64
CA ALA A 101 -6.68 18.88 -31.65
C ALA A 101 -5.63 19.97 -31.44
N ASP A 102 -4.35 19.60 -31.30
CA ASP A 102 -3.24 20.55 -31.14
C ASP A 102 -3.16 21.53 -32.31
N LYS A 103 -3.33 21.02 -33.54
CA LYS A 103 -3.36 21.84 -34.75
C LYS A 103 -4.55 22.81 -34.75
N ALA A 104 -5.75 22.32 -34.44
CA ALA A 104 -6.94 23.16 -34.39
C ALA A 104 -6.85 24.25 -33.31
N CYS A 105 -6.28 23.93 -32.15
CA CYS A 105 -6.03 24.92 -31.08
C CYS A 105 -4.99 25.97 -31.49
N ALA A 106 -3.91 25.56 -32.17
CA ALA A 106 -2.90 26.48 -32.68
C ALA A 106 -3.47 27.43 -33.76
N GLU A 107 -4.33 26.92 -34.63
CA GLU A 107 -5.03 27.72 -35.66
C GLU A 107 -6.09 28.65 -35.07
N SER A 108 -6.75 28.26 -33.98
CA SER A 108 -7.72 29.10 -33.27
C SER A 108 -7.07 30.18 -32.37
N ALA A 109 -5.78 30.05 -32.06
CA ALA A 109 -5.03 30.98 -31.23
C ALA A 109 -4.19 32.01 -32.04
N ALA A 110 -4.14 31.84 -33.36
CA ALA A 110 -3.47 32.73 -34.32
C ALA A 110 -4.48 33.68 -34.98
#